data_AF-A0A1M5MNG1-F1
#
_entry.id   AF-A0A1M5MNG1-F1
#
_cell.length_a   1.000
_cell.length_b   1.000
_cell.length_c   1.000
_cell.angle_alpha   90.00
_cell.angle_beta   90.00
_cell.angle_gamma   90.00
#
_symmetry.space_group_name_H-M   'P 1'
#
loop_
_entity.id
_entity.type
_entity.pdbx_description
1 polymer ?
#
loop_
_entity_poly.entity_id
_entity_poly.type
_entity_poly.pdbx_seq_one_letter_code
_entity_poly.pdbx_strand_id
1 'polypeptide(L)' 'MQEPFDIQIGDISYAVFPEGNDTYVIFKEGKEYTHIQKDTDLQWLKLDPETALPLFEVDEEINNIGREILAFQPEEEE' A
#
# COMPACT_ATOMS: atom_id res chain seq x y z
N MET A 1 -12.30 3.49 -9.53
CA MET A 1 -10.87 3.30 -9.22
C MET A 1 -10.48 4.47 -8.35
N GLN A 2 -9.86 4.21 -7.21
CA GLN A 2 -9.36 5.26 -6.34
C GLN A 2 -8.15 5.93 -7.01
N GLU A 3 -8.07 7.25 -6.94
CA GLU A 3 -6.91 8.00 -7.45
C GLU A 3 -5.68 7.73 -6.58
N PRO A 4 -4.45 7.89 -7.11
CA PRO A 4 -3.24 7.82 -6.31
C PRO A 4 -3.26 8.86 -5.19
N PHE A 5 -2.71 8.51 -4.05
CA PHE A 5 -2.69 9.37 -2.86
C PHE A 5 -1.42 9.15 -2.04
N ASP A 6 -1.10 10.13 -1.21
CA ASP A 6 0.04 10.07 -0.30
C ASP A 6 -0.40 9.66 1.10
N ILE A 7 0.43 8.88 1.78
CA ILE A 7 0.33 8.57 3.20
C ILE A 7 1.66 8.87 3.88
N GLN A 8 1.62 9.11 5.19
CA GLN A 8 2.81 9.39 5.98
C GLN A 8 2.83 8.50 7.22
N ILE A 9 3.94 7.79 7.41
CA ILE A 9 4.16 6.93 8.59
C ILE A 9 5.43 7.42 9.29
N GLY A 10 5.25 8.08 10.43
CA GLY A 10 6.34 8.80 11.10
C GLY A 10 6.92 9.88 10.19
N ASP A 11 8.23 9.81 9.93
CA ASP A 11 8.95 10.76 9.07
C ASP A 11 9.04 10.31 7.60
N ILE A 12 8.44 9.16 7.26
CA ILE A 12 8.54 8.57 5.91
C ILE A 12 7.26 8.87 5.13
N SER A 13 7.43 9.44 3.94
CA SER A 13 6.36 9.65 2.96
C SER A 13 6.29 8.49 1.98
N TYR A 14 5.06 8.00 1.75
CA TYR A 14 4.77 6.99 0.76
C TYR A 14 3.71 7.51 -0.20
N ALA A 15 3.88 7.23 -1.49
CA ALA A 15 2.83 7.40 -2.49
C ALA A 15 2.23 6.04 -2.82
N VAL A 16 0.90 5.97 -2.83
CA VAL A 16 0.12 4.75 -3.02
C VAL A 16 -0.61 4.85 -4.35
N PHE A 17 -0.40 3.86 -5.20
CA PHE A 17 -1.04 3.74 -6.51
C PHE A 17 -1.93 2.50 -6.55
N PRO A 18 -3.26 2.64 -6.43
CA PRO A 18 -4.19 1.51 -6.54
C PRO A 18 -4.18 0.91 -7.96
N GLU A 19 -3.92 -0.39 -8.09
CA GLU A 19 -3.96 -1.11 -9.38
C GLU A 19 -5.27 -1.88 -9.59
N GLY A 20 -6.08 -2.01 -8.53
CA GLY A 20 -7.30 -2.82 -8.51
C GLY A 20 -7.07 -4.22 -7.92
N ASN A 21 -8.15 -4.97 -7.71
CA ASN A 21 -8.12 -6.30 -7.05
C ASN A 21 -7.38 -6.28 -5.70
N ASP A 22 -7.59 -5.20 -4.94
CA ASP A 22 -6.94 -4.93 -3.67
C ASP A 22 -5.39 -4.95 -3.71
N THR A 23 -4.83 -4.66 -4.88
CA THR A 23 -3.39 -4.51 -5.12
C THR A 23 -3.00 -3.04 -5.28
N TYR A 24 -1.82 -2.70 -4.76
CA TYR A 24 -1.28 -1.34 -4.73
C TYR A 24 0.23 -1.35 -5.02
N VAL A 25 0.70 -0.40 -5.82
CA VAL A 25 2.13 -0.08 -5.93
C VAL A 25 2.47 0.99 -4.92
N ILE A 26 3.53 0.74 -4.15
CA ILE A 26 4.00 1.65 -3.11
C ILE A 26 5.31 2.27 -3.56
N PHE A 27 5.38 3.59 -3.51
CA PHE A 27 6.61 4.35 -3.63
C PHE A 27 6.99 4.88 -2.25
N LYS A 28 8.26 4.74 -1.87
CA LYS A 28 8.82 5.25 -0.61
C LYS A 28 9.82 6.33 -0.94
N GLU A 29 9.59 7.55 -0.44
CA GLU A 29 10.46 8.72 -0.70
C GLU A 29 10.75 8.94 -2.20
N GLY A 30 9.72 8.78 -3.04
CA GLY A 30 9.81 8.99 -4.49
C GLY A 30 10.47 7.86 -5.28
N LYS A 31 10.77 6.72 -4.67
CA LYS A 31 11.28 5.52 -5.36
C LYS A 31 10.29 4.37 -5.23
N GLU A 32 10.10 3.61 -6.30
CA GLU A 32 9.30 2.39 -6.26
C GLU A 32 9.87 1.46 -5.18
N TYR A 33 8.99 1.03 -4.27
CA TYR A 33 9.38 0.27 -3.10
C TYR A 33 8.95 -1.18 -3.22
N THR A 34 7.64 -1.42 -3.40
CA THR A 34 7.10 -2.78 -3.51
C THR A 34 5.64 -2.74 -4.00
N HIS A 35 5.14 -3.88 -4.44
CA HIS A 35 3.72 -4.10 -4.68
C HIS A 35 3.14 -4.85 -3.50
N ILE A 36 1.97 -4.44 -3.04
CA ILE A 36 1.29 -5.08 -1.91
C ILE A 36 -0.13 -5.46 -2.30
N GLN A 37 -0.64 -6.51 -1.65
CA GLN A 37 -2.02 -6.93 -1.75
C GLN A 37 -2.63 -7.03 -0.36
N LYS A 38 -3.88 -6.57 -0.22
CA LYS A 38 -4.66 -6.79 0.99
C LYS A 38 -5.06 -8.27 1.06
N ASP A 39 -4.69 -8.94 2.15
CA ASP A 39 -5.13 -10.32 2.43
C ASP A 39 -6.31 -10.29 3.42
N THR A 40 -6.14 -9.57 4.52
CA THR A 40 -7.21 -9.27 5.49
C THR A 40 -7.15 -7.81 5.92
N ASP A 41 -8.06 -7.36 6.77
CA ASP A 41 -7.99 -5.99 7.34
C ASP A 41 -6.75 -5.78 8.22
N LEU A 42 -6.12 -6.85 8.71
CA LEU A 42 -4.95 -6.80 9.59
C LEU A 42 -3.66 -7.24 8.93
N GLN A 43 -3.74 -7.92 7.78
CA GLN A 43 -2.61 -8.52 7.10
C GLN A 43 -2.54 -8.07 5.65
N TRP A 44 -1.36 -7.59 5.27
CA TRP A 44 -1.00 -7.16 3.94
C TRP A 44 0.25 -7.91 3.51
N LEU A 45 0.26 -8.36 2.26
CA LEU A 45 1.32 -9.21 1.71
C LEU A 45 2.06 -8.44 0.63
N LYS A 46 3.38 -8.60 0.57
CA LYS A 46 4.14 -8.19 -0.62
C LYS A 46 3.83 -9.14 -1.76
N LEU A 47 3.91 -8.63 -2.97
CA LEU A 47 3.92 -9.44 -4.18
C LEU A 47 5.35 -9.63 -4.66
N ASP A 48 5.65 -10.84 -5.10
CA ASP A 48 6.90 -11.16 -5.74
C ASP A 48 7.03 -10.38 -7.07
N PRO A 49 8.13 -9.65 -7.30
CA PRO A 49 8.25 -8.75 -8.46
C PRO A 49 8.34 -9.49 -9.79
N GLU A 50 8.73 -10.76 -9.82
CA GLU A 50 8.87 -11.54 -11.05
C GLU A 50 7.57 -12.29 -11.39
N THR A 51 6.90 -12.82 -10.37
CA THR A 51 5.75 -13.73 -10.52
C THR A 51 4.41 -13.11 -10.17
N ALA A 52 4.41 -11.93 -9.54
CA ALA A 52 3.24 -11.25 -8.97
C ALA A 52 2.44 -12.10 -7.96
N LEU A 53 3.08 -13.11 -7.37
CA LEU A 53 2.45 -13.98 -6.37
C LEU A 53 2.64 -13.42 -4.95
N PRO A 54 1.67 -13.59 -4.04
CA PRO A 54 1.83 -13.17 -2.65
C PRO A 54 2.98 -13.89 -1.95
N LEU A 55 3.85 -13.10 -1.32
CA LEU A 55 4.89 -13.57 -0.41
C LEU A 55 4.30 -13.67 1.00
N PHE A 56 4.18 -14.89 1.51
CA PHE A 56 3.60 -15.17 2.83
C PHE A 56 4.63 -14.97 3.95
N GLU A 57 4.93 -13.71 4.23
CA GLU A 57 5.76 -13.28 5.35
C GLU A 57 5.07 -12.17 6.14
N VAL A 58 5.37 -12.10 7.44
CA VAL A 58 4.89 -10.99 8.28
C VAL A 58 5.84 -9.82 8.07
N ASP A 59 5.31 -8.72 7.53
CA ASP A 59 6.03 -7.46 7.41
C ASP A 59 5.24 -6.35 8.10
N GLU A 60 5.78 -5.86 9.22
CA GLU A 60 5.12 -4.83 10.03
C GLU A 60 5.01 -3.48 9.29
N GLU A 61 5.99 -3.13 8.45
CA GLU A 61 5.94 -1.90 7.67
C GLU A 61 4.79 -1.98 6.65
N ILE A 62 4.66 -3.12 5.98
CA ILE A 62 3.59 -3.35 5.00
C ILE A 62 2.21 -3.37 5.66
N ASN A 63 2.09 -3.97 6.84
CA ASN A 63 0.85 -3.93 7.60
C ASN A 63 0.51 -2.49 8.04
N ASN A 64 1.49 -1.68 8.41
CA ASN A 64 1.26 -0.27 8.76
C ASN A 64 0.84 0.55 7.53
N ILE A 65 1.49 0.36 6.38
CA ILE A 65 1.06 0.95 5.09
C ILE A 65 -0.39 0.58 4.81
N GLY A 66 -0.74 -0.69 4.93
CA GLY A 66 -2.09 -1.18 4.71
C GLY A 66 -3.14 -0.55 5.63
N ARG A 67 -2.79 -0.29 6.90
CA ARG A 67 -3.67 0.41 7.85
C ARG A 67 -3.92 1.85 7.43
N GLU A 68 -2.89 2.57 7.01
CA GLU A 68 -3.05 3.95 6.53
C GLU A 68 -3.86 4.00 5.24
N ILE A 69 -3.69 3.02 4.34
CA ILE A 69 -4.52 2.89 3.12
C ILE A 69 -6.00 2.73 3.48
N LEU A 70 -6.34 1.92 4.49
CA LEU A 70 -7.73 1.73 4.94
C LEU A 70 -8.28 2.95 5.70
N ALA A 71 -7.41 3.70 6.38
CA ALA A 71 -7.77 4.90 7.11
C ALA A 71 -7.92 6.13 6.20
N PHE A 72 -7.30 6.10 5.01
CA PHE A 72 -7.37 7.19 4.06
C PHE A 72 -8.82 7.47 3.62
N GLN A 73 -9.30 8.67 3.94
CA GLN A 73 -10.55 9.21 3.43
C GLN A 73 -10.20 10.32 2.45
N PRO A 74 -10.62 10.23 1.17
CA PRO A 74 -10.47 11.35 0.26
C PRO A 74 -11.24 12.54 0.85
N GLU A 75 -10.59 13.71 0.97
CA GLU A 75 -11.30 14.93 1.35
C GLU A 75 -12.41 15.17 0.32
N GLU A 76 -13.66 15.32 0.78
CA GLU A 76 -14.75 15.73 -0.12
C GLU A 76 -14.41 17.13 -0.64
N GLU A 77 -14.19 17.26 -1.96
CA GLU A 77 -14.09 18.58 -2.60
C GLU A 77 -15.43 19.32 -2.37
N GLU A 78 -15.43 20.37 -1.54
CA GLU A 78 -16.58 21.28 -1.32
C GLU A 78 -16.99 22.05 -2.58
#